data_AF-A0AAV4Q7N4-F1
#
_entry.id   AF-A0AAV4Q7N4-F1
#
_cell.length_a   1.000
_cell.length_b   1.000
_cell.length_c   1.000
_cell.angle_alpha   90.00
_cell.angle_beta   90.00
_cell.angle_gamma   90.00
#
_symmetry.space_group_name_H-M   'P 1'
#
loop_
_entity.id
_entity.type
_entity.pdbx_description
1 polymer ?
#
loop_
_entity_poly.entity_id
_entity_poly.type
_entity_poly.pdbx_seq_one_letter_code
_entity_poly.pdbx_strand_id
1 'polypeptide(L)'
;MDGCKEEACNSFSAFQVHRSVAPMYQDIVVAQVVEAFAGEVVDSYSDMAASVSKSDKNTVFLRDLSMDSFGNYTCQVSTDKPYFRCVQTTRHLEVVVPPSDGPVLTEEKSDYEVGDNVSIWCISGKSKPAPDLKWYINDQLAQSEMSDQELVIYPDQLESSSLALRFLLKPDVLHNGKVTLKCVATIQHIYAETVKEIRAAGKT
;
A
#
# COMPACT_ATOMS: atom_id res chain seq x y z
N MET A 1 -42.64 -14.87 14.62
CA MET A 1 -41.87 -14.85 13.36
C MET A 1 -40.66 -13.99 13.63
N ASP A 2 -39.64 -14.55 14.28
CA ASP A 2 -38.36 -13.85 14.46
C ASP A 2 -37.48 -14.20 13.26
N GLY A 3 -37.34 -13.23 12.36
CA GLY A 3 -36.41 -13.30 11.25
C GLY A 3 -34.99 -13.39 11.78
N CYS A 4 -34.23 -14.37 11.28
CA CYS A 4 -32.79 -14.44 11.50
C CYS A 4 -32.16 -13.11 11.08
N LYS A 5 -31.29 -12.54 11.93
CA LYS A 5 -30.60 -11.27 11.70
C LYS A 5 -29.70 -11.35 10.45
N GLU A 6 -30.26 -11.08 9.29
CA GLU A 6 -29.54 -10.78 8.04
C GLU A 6 -28.52 -9.62 8.28
N GLU A 7 -28.80 -8.78 9.27
CA GLU A 7 -27.95 -7.67 9.71
C GLU A 7 -26.61 -8.09 10.37
N ALA A 8 -26.44 -9.33 10.85
CA ALA A 8 -25.23 -9.73 11.61
C ALA A 8 -23.95 -9.78 10.75
N CYS A 9 -24.07 -10.19 9.48
CA CYS A 9 -22.97 -10.15 8.51
C CYS A 9 -23.00 -8.90 7.60
N ASN A 10 -24.05 -8.07 7.65
CA ASN A 10 -24.17 -6.89 6.77
C ASN A 10 -23.31 -5.69 7.23
N SER A 11 -22.87 -5.67 8.50
CA SER A 11 -21.93 -4.67 9.01
C SER A 11 -20.47 -4.92 8.57
N PHE A 12 -20.21 -5.97 7.80
CA PHE A 12 -18.88 -6.42 7.35
C PHE A 12 -18.37 -5.56 6.18
N SER A 13 -18.49 -4.24 6.30
CA SER A 13 -18.42 -3.29 5.17
C SER A 13 -17.05 -2.63 4.99
N ALA A 14 -16.11 -2.73 5.92
CA ALA A 14 -14.77 -2.18 5.71
C ALA A 14 -13.69 -2.78 6.64
N PHE A 15 -12.58 -3.26 6.07
CA PHE A 15 -11.30 -3.30 6.78
C PHE A 15 -10.75 -1.89 6.74
N GLN A 16 -10.75 -1.18 7.87
CA GLN A 16 -10.16 0.15 7.95
C GLN A 16 -8.81 0.08 8.65
N VAL A 17 -7.73 0.32 7.91
CA VAL A 17 -6.42 0.65 8.47
C VAL A 17 -6.53 2.03 9.11
N HIS A 18 -6.50 2.12 10.44
CA HIS A 18 -6.39 3.40 11.13
C HIS A 18 -4.92 3.80 11.23
N ARG A 19 -4.61 4.94 10.62
CA ARG A 19 -3.28 5.58 10.61
C ARG A 19 -2.81 5.84 12.05
N SER A 20 -1.68 5.26 12.46
CA SER A 20 -0.80 5.90 13.45
C SER A 20 0.22 6.74 12.67
N VAL A 21 0.11 8.06 12.78
CA VAL A 21 1.04 8.99 12.14
C VAL A 21 2.29 9.10 13.01
N ALA A 22 3.29 8.27 12.71
CA ALA A 22 4.74 8.38 13.04
C ALA A 22 5.18 8.41 14.54
N PRO A 23 6.47 8.14 14.84
CA PRO A 23 7.52 7.47 14.06
C PRO A 23 7.91 6.13 14.71
N MET A 24 8.38 5.14 13.94
CA MET A 24 9.22 4.03 14.44
C MET A 24 8.54 2.78 15.08
N TYR A 25 7.21 2.65 15.25
CA TYR A 25 6.63 1.47 15.96
C TYR A 25 5.20 1.03 15.52
N GLN A 26 5.03 -0.30 15.49
CA GLN A 26 3.81 -1.12 15.67
C GLN A 26 2.67 -0.98 14.65
N ASP A 27 2.61 -1.97 13.75
CA ASP A 27 1.49 -2.20 12.84
C ASP A 27 0.24 -2.66 13.59
N ILE A 28 -0.85 -1.89 13.45
CA ILE A 28 -2.19 -2.26 13.93
C ILE A 28 -3.08 -2.41 12.70
N VAL A 29 -3.57 -3.61 12.44
CA VAL A 29 -4.56 -3.85 11.40
C VAL A 29 -5.86 -4.31 12.07
N VAL A 30 -6.91 -3.51 11.93
CA VAL A 30 -8.23 -3.83 12.49
C VAL A 30 -8.93 -4.76 11.52
N ALA A 31 -9.03 -6.03 11.86
CA ALA A 31 -9.91 -6.97 11.19
C ALA A 31 -11.25 -7.10 11.94
N GLN A 32 -12.34 -7.02 11.20
CA GLN A 32 -13.68 -7.24 11.72
C GLN A 32 -14.04 -8.72 11.54
N VAL A 33 -14.36 -9.43 12.63
CA VAL A 33 -14.91 -10.80 12.64
C VAL A 33 -16.09 -10.78 13.62
N VAL A 34 -17.16 -11.50 13.33
CA VAL A 34 -18.37 -11.63 14.17
C VAL A 34 -18.40 -13.10 14.63
N GLU A 35 -18.64 -13.35 15.92
CA GLU A 35 -18.47 -14.64 16.60
C GLU A 35 -19.22 -15.84 15.95
N ALA A 36 -18.62 -17.02 16.11
CA ALA A 36 -19.22 -18.34 15.93
C ALA A 36 -19.42 -19.02 17.31
N PHE A 37 -20.57 -19.67 17.52
CA PHE A 37 -20.75 -20.72 18.52
C PHE A 37 -21.61 -21.81 17.85
N ALA A 38 -21.32 -23.11 17.86
CA ALA A 38 -20.41 -23.90 18.67
C ALA A 38 -19.53 -24.80 17.78
N GLY A 39 -18.23 -24.80 18.05
CA GLY A 39 -17.25 -25.59 17.31
C GLY A 39 -15.93 -24.86 17.32
N GLU A 40 -14.90 -25.58 17.71
CA GLU A 40 -13.47 -25.25 17.70
C GLU A 40 -13.08 -24.16 16.67
N VAL A 41 -12.27 -23.18 17.11
CA VAL A 41 -11.64 -22.21 16.22
C VAL A 41 -10.86 -23.00 15.16
N VAL A 42 -11.36 -23.02 13.92
CA VAL A 42 -10.74 -23.74 12.81
C VAL A 42 -9.52 -22.95 12.37
N ASP A 43 -8.34 -23.49 12.69
CA ASP A 43 -6.99 -23.06 12.35
C ASP A 43 -6.76 -21.54 12.33
N SER A 44 -6.34 -21.00 13.48
CA SER A 44 -5.46 -19.84 13.47
C SER A 44 -4.21 -20.19 12.66
N TYR A 45 -3.93 -19.50 11.57
CA TYR A 45 -2.54 -19.41 11.11
C TYR A 45 -1.69 -18.98 12.32
N SER A 46 -0.62 -19.74 12.57
CA SER A 46 0.16 -19.82 13.82
C SER A 46 0.55 -18.49 14.48
N ASP A 47 0.52 -17.37 13.75
CA ASP A 47 1.25 -16.16 14.13
C ASP A 47 0.37 -14.95 14.45
N MET A 48 -0.95 -15.06 14.37
CA MET A 48 -1.89 -13.95 14.61
C MET A 48 -2.76 -14.19 15.85
N ALA A 49 -3.03 -13.13 16.63
CA ALA A 49 -3.88 -13.21 17.81
C ALA A 49 -5.11 -12.28 17.72
N ALA A 50 -6.25 -12.72 18.26
CA ALA A 50 -7.41 -11.84 18.45
C ALA A 50 -7.25 -11.03 19.76
N SER A 51 -7.54 -9.73 19.70
CA SER A 51 -7.48 -8.83 20.84
C SER A 51 -8.83 -8.74 21.56
N VAL A 52 -9.14 -9.75 22.38
CA VAL A 52 -10.43 -9.90 23.10
C VAL A 52 -10.91 -8.62 23.80
N SER A 53 -10.01 -7.81 24.37
CA SER A 53 -10.36 -6.57 25.08
C SER A 53 -10.80 -5.41 24.17
N LYS A 54 -10.50 -5.50 22.87
CA LYS A 54 -10.90 -4.52 21.85
C LYS A 54 -12.01 -5.06 20.95
N SER A 55 -12.14 -6.39 20.87
CA SER A 55 -13.21 -7.09 20.16
C SER A 55 -14.56 -6.90 20.85
N ASP A 56 -15.62 -6.93 20.05
CA ASP A 56 -17.01 -6.94 20.51
C ASP A 56 -17.82 -7.97 19.70
N LYS A 57 -19.15 -7.95 19.86
CA LYS A 57 -20.05 -8.92 19.21
C LYS A 57 -20.01 -8.87 17.68
N ASN A 58 -19.55 -7.78 17.09
CA ASN A 58 -19.58 -7.51 15.65
C ASN A 58 -18.20 -7.21 15.06
N THR A 59 -17.14 -7.15 15.88
CA THR A 59 -15.81 -6.67 15.51
C THR A 59 -14.73 -7.46 16.23
N VAL A 60 -13.63 -7.83 15.55
CA VAL A 60 -12.63 -8.72 16.16
C VAL A 60 -11.21 -8.24 16.34
N PHE A 61 -10.68 -7.13 15.85
CA PHE A 61 -9.31 -6.67 16.21
C PHE A 61 -8.23 -7.77 16.27
N LEU A 62 -7.71 -8.12 15.11
CA LEU A 62 -6.53 -8.96 15.01
C LEU A 62 -5.28 -8.13 15.35
N ARG A 63 -4.29 -8.79 15.95
CA ARG A 63 -2.99 -8.22 16.30
C ARG A 63 -1.90 -9.21 15.92
N ASP A 64 -0.67 -8.71 15.91
CA ASP A 64 0.51 -9.49 15.58
C ASP A 64 0.37 -10.06 14.15
N LEU A 65 -0.09 -9.24 13.20
CA LEU A 65 -0.24 -9.67 11.81
C LEU A 65 1.12 -9.96 11.19
N SER A 66 1.18 -11.02 10.40
CA SER A 66 2.32 -11.40 9.58
C SER A 66 1.92 -11.47 8.10
N MET A 67 2.89 -11.66 7.21
CA MET A 67 2.63 -11.91 5.79
C MET A 67 1.70 -13.12 5.56
N ASP A 68 1.74 -14.12 6.44
CA ASP A 68 0.88 -15.31 6.37
C ASP A 68 -0.57 -15.02 6.80
N SER A 69 -0.84 -13.84 7.36
CA SER A 69 -2.20 -13.41 7.67
C SER A 69 -2.97 -12.97 6.42
N PHE A 70 -2.31 -12.81 5.26
CA PHE A 70 -2.95 -12.49 3.98
C PHE A 70 -3.95 -13.57 3.56
N GLY A 71 -5.16 -13.18 3.19
CA GLY A 71 -6.13 -14.15 2.65
C GLY A 71 -7.59 -13.83 2.94
N ASN A 72 -8.44 -14.82 2.70
CA ASN A 72 -9.88 -14.68 2.85
C ASN A 72 -10.35 -15.07 4.25
N TYR A 73 -11.01 -14.14 4.92
CA TYR A 73 -11.64 -14.31 6.23
C TYR A 73 -13.15 -14.38 6.04
N THR A 74 -13.75 -15.46 6.53
CA THR A 74 -15.20 -15.69 6.41
C THR A 74 -15.86 -15.58 7.77
N CYS A 75 -16.83 -14.69 7.87
CA CYS A 75 -17.75 -14.64 8.99
C CYS A 75 -18.96 -15.53 8.68
N GLN A 76 -19.32 -16.40 9.63
CA GLN A 76 -20.39 -17.38 9.47
C GLN A 76 -21.29 -17.41 10.71
N VAL A 77 -22.60 -17.28 10.51
CA VAL A 77 -23.62 -17.39 11.56
C VAL A 77 -24.58 -18.53 11.21
N SER A 78 -24.75 -19.47 12.14
CA SER A 78 -25.66 -20.61 12.00
C SER A 78 -26.74 -20.62 13.06
N THR A 79 -27.97 -21.00 12.68
CA THR A 79 -29.07 -21.25 13.63
C THR A 79 -29.20 -22.73 13.95
N ASP A 80 -29.64 -23.05 15.17
CA ASP A 80 -29.95 -24.42 15.59
C ASP A 80 -31.26 -24.97 15.00
N LYS A 81 -31.48 -26.28 15.19
CA LYS A 81 -32.62 -27.10 14.71
C LYS A 81 -34.00 -26.41 14.82
N PRO A 82 -34.97 -26.74 13.94
CA PRO A 82 -34.96 -27.81 12.92
C PRO A 82 -34.49 -27.37 11.53
N TYR A 83 -34.32 -26.07 11.30
CA TYR A 83 -33.82 -25.53 10.04
C TYR A 83 -32.49 -24.83 10.31
N PHE A 84 -31.40 -25.48 9.95
CA PHE A 84 -30.09 -24.85 9.92
C PHE A 84 -30.06 -23.83 8.78
N ARG A 85 -30.14 -22.55 9.10
CA ARG A 85 -29.87 -21.46 8.16
C ARG A 85 -28.50 -20.92 8.47
N CYS A 86 -27.67 -20.80 7.44
CA CYS A 86 -26.31 -20.32 7.55
C CYS A 86 -26.17 -19.07 6.67
N VAL A 87 -25.79 -17.95 7.27
CA VAL A 87 -25.36 -16.75 6.53
C VAL A 87 -23.85 -16.68 6.65
N GLN A 88 -23.18 -16.53 5.51
CA GLN A 88 -21.73 -16.35 5.45
C GLN A 88 -21.39 -15.13 4.61
N THR A 89 -20.35 -14.41 5.01
CA THR A 89 -19.75 -13.36 4.21
C THR A 89 -18.24 -13.47 4.28
N THR A 90 -17.59 -13.43 3.13
CA THR A 90 -16.14 -13.54 3.01
C THR A 90 -15.57 -12.18 2.65
N ARG A 91 -14.40 -11.87 3.20
CA ARG A 91 -13.61 -10.70 2.82
C ARG A 91 -12.14 -11.04 2.73
N HIS A 92 -11.42 -10.24 1.97
CA HIS A 92 -10.00 -10.38 1.76
C HIS A 92 -9.24 -9.43 2.70
N LEU A 93 -8.32 -9.96 3.48
CA LEU A 93 -7.36 -9.21 4.29
C LEU A 93 -6.06 -9.06 3.49
N GLU A 94 -5.72 -7.82 3.15
CA GLU A 94 -4.42 -7.48 2.60
C GLU A 94 -3.47 -7.05 3.72
N VAL A 95 -2.23 -7.55 3.68
CA VAL A 95 -1.16 -7.14 4.59
C VAL A 95 -0.29 -6.14 3.85
N VAL A 96 -0.19 -4.93 4.38
CA VAL A 96 0.61 -3.86 3.80
C VAL A 96 1.90 -3.70 4.60
N VAL A 97 3.03 -3.81 3.91
CA VAL A 97 4.36 -3.50 4.46
C VAL A 97 4.82 -2.20 3.80
N PRO A 98 4.83 -1.06 4.50
CA PRO A 98 5.32 0.18 3.94
C PRO A 98 6.85 0.11 3.71
N PRO A 99 7.39 0.85 2.72
CA PRO A 99 8.83 0.95 2.55
C PRO A 99 9.46 1.68 3.74
N SER A 100 10.64 1.23 4.17
CA SER A 100 11.37 1.81 5.31
C SER A 100 11.76 3.27 5.09
N ASP A 101 12.01 3.66 3.83
CA ASP A 101 12.46 4.98 3.42
C ASP A 101 11.73 5.42 2.14
N GLY A 102 11.84 6.71 1.80
CA GLY A 102 11.37 7.24 0.52
C GLY A 102 12.12 6.63 -0.67
N PRO A 103 11.56 6.75 -1.89
CA PRO A 103 12.20 6.19 -3.07
C PRO A 103 13.57 6.83 -3.33
N VAL A 104 14.53 6.06 -3.81
CA VAL A 104 15.86 6.55 -4.15
C VAL A 104 15.88 7.00 -5.60
N LEU A 105 16.50 8.16 -5.86
CA LEU A 105 16.72 8.66 -7.21
C LEU A 105 18.16 8.35 -7.65
N THR A 106 18.31 7.67 -8.79
CA THR A 106 19.62 7.36 -9.38
C THR A 106 19.72 7.96 -10.77
N GLU A 107 20.75 8.79 -10.97
CA GLU A 107 21.01 9.53 -12.21
C GLU A 107 22.25 8.98 -12.92
N GLU A 108 22.23 8.98 -14.26
CA GLU A 108 23.40 8.60 -15.07
C GLU A 108 24.45 9.73 -15.11
N LYS A 109 23.99 10.98 -14.99
CA LYS A 109 24.80 12.20 -15.07
C LYS A 109 24.37 13.17 -13.97
N SER A 110 25.33 13.83 -13.32
CA SER A 110 25.08 14.80 -12.24
C SER A 110 24.72 16.20 -12.72
N ASP A 111 25.12 16.56 -13.93
CA ASP A 111 25.00 17.92 -14.48
C ASP A 111 24.38 17.88 -15.87
N TYR A 112 23.39 18.72 -16.13
CA TYR A 112 22.67 18.76 -17.40
C TYR A 112 22.80 20.13 -18.07
N GLU A 113 22.92 20.13 -19.39
CA GLU A 113 22.82 21.32 -20.23
C GLU A 113 21.49 21.34 -20.97
N VAL A 114 21.04 22.54 -21.36
CA VAL A 114 19.90 22.66 -22.27
C VAL A 114 20.21 21.91 -23.56
N GLY A 115 19.32 21.00 -23.95
CA GLY A 115 19.48 20.10 -25.07
C GLY A 115 19.93 18.68 -24.69
N ASP A 116 20.30 18.42 -23.44
CA ASP A 116 20.61 17.07 -22.96
C ASP A 116 19.34 16.21 -22.81
N ASN A 117 19.50 14.91 -23.05
CA ASN A 117 18.50 13.92 -22.63
C ASN A 117 18.73 13.56 -21.17
N VAL A 118 17.78 13.95 -20.32
CA VAL A 118 17.76 13.59 -18.90
C VAL A 118 17.28 12.15 -18.77
N SER A 119 17.97 11.36 -17.94
CA SER A 119 17.66 9.95 -17.67
C SER A 119 17.90 9.69 -16.18
N ILE A 120 16.80 9.55 -15.44
CA ILE A 120 16.83 9.35 -13.99
C ILE A 120 15.87 8.22 -13.63
N TRP A 121 16.29 7.36 -12.71
CA TRP A 121 15.47 6.29 -12.19
C TRP A 121 15.00 6.64 -10.79
N CYS A 122 13.74 6.33 -10.52
CA CYS A 122 13.18 6.29 -9.19
C CYS A 122 13.02 4.84 -8.78
N ILE A 123 13.55 4.44 -7.63
CA ILE A 123 13.51 3.07 -7.13
C ILE A 123 12.90 3.11 -5.73
N SER A 124 11.77 2.42 -5.52
CA SER A 124 11.16 2.36 -4.19
C SER A 124 12.00 1.53 -3.21
N GLY A 125 11.76 1.73 -1.91
CA GLY A 125 12.13 0.72 -0.92
C GLY A 125 11.31 -0.57 -1.10
N LYS A 126 11.78 -1.65 -0.47
CA LYS A 126 11.03 -2.91 -0.38
C LYS A 126 9.72 -2.69 0.37
N SER A 127 8.62 -3.20 -0.17
CA SER A 127 7.29 -3.03 0.41
C SER A 127 6.34 -4.14 -0.04
N LYS A 128 5.10 -4.13 0.47
CA LYS A 128 4.05 -5.05 0.04
C LYS A 128 2.71 -4.33 0.09
N PRO A 129 1.89 -4.34 -0.98
CA PRO A 129 2.28 -4.66 -2.36
C PRO A 129 3.34 -3.67 -2.90
N ALA A 130 3.85 -3.92 -4.10
CA ALA A 130 4.72 -2.98 -4.80
C ALA A 130 4.05 -1.59 -4.92
N PRO A 131 4.80 -0.50 -4.74
CA PRO A 131 4.25 0.84 -4.78
C PRO A 131 4.04 1.31 -6.21
N ASP A 132 2.96 2.07 -6.41
CA ASP A 132 2.76 2.84 -7.64
C ASP A 132 3.69 4.05 -7.63
N LEU A 133 4.54 4.16 -8.65
CA LEU A 133 5.46 5.27 -8.82
C LEU A 133 4.90 6.31 -9.78
N LYS A 134 5.10 7.59 -9.47
CA LYS A 134 4.75 8.71 -10.36
C LYS A 134 5.85 9.77 -10.35
N TRP A 135 6.17 10.27 -11.53
CA TRP A 135 7.09 11.38 -11.71
C TRP A 135 6.32 12.70 -11.88
N TYR A 136 6.87 13.75 -11.27
CA TYR A 136 6.43 15.13 -11.47
C TYR A 136 7.63 15.98 -11.87
N ILE A 137 7.43 16.81 -12.90
CA ILE A 137 8.38 17.81 -13.38
C ILE A 137 7.76 19.18 -13.06
N ASN A 138 8.39 19.95 -12.17
CA ASN A 138 7.87 21.23 -11.66
C ASN A 138 6.40 21.13 -11.21
N ASP A 139 6.11 20.12 -10.38
CA ASP A 139 4.77 19.78 -9.87
C ASP A 139 3.72 19.39 -10.92
N GLN A 140 4.09 19.27 -12.19
CA GLN A 140 3.23 18.70 -13.23
C GLN A 140 3.52 17.22 -13.42
N LEU A 141 2.48 16.39 -13.49
CA LEU A 141 2.61 14.96 -13.71
C LEU A 141 3.30 14.70 -15.07
N ALA A 142 4.36 13.88 -15.05
CA ALA A 142 5.06 13.48 -16.25
C ALA A 142 4.16 12.61 -17.16
N GLN A 143 4.37 12.70 -18.47
CA GLN A 143 3.63 11.88 -19.43
C GLN A 143 4.09 10.42 -19.34
N SER A 144 3.16 9.47 -19.52
CA SER A 144 3.46 8.03 -19.43
C SER A 144 4.50 7.55 -20.44
N GLU A 145 4.56 8.19 -21.62
CA GLU A 145 5.54 7.91 -22.68
C GLU A 145 6.99 8.21 -22.25
N MET A 146 7.17 8.94 -21.15
CA MET A 146 8.49 9.32 -20.61
C MET A 146 8.98 8.32 -19.55
N SER A 147 8.23 7.25 -19.29
CA SER A 147 8.47 6.37 -18.14
C SER A 147 8.37 4.89 -18.46
N ASP A 148 9.40 4.15 -18.04
CA ASP A 148 9.46 2.69 -18.10
C ASP A 148 9.39 2.15 -16.67
N GLN A 149 8.41 1.28 -16.39
CA GLN A 149 8.22 0.67 -15.07
C GLN A 149 8.78 -0.75 -15.03
N GLU A 150 9.46 -1.09 -13.95
CA GLU A 150 9.93 -2.45 -13.65
C GLU A 150 9.53 -2.82 -12.21
N LEU A 151 9.32 -4.12 -11.97
CA LEU A 151 8.94 -4.68 -10.69
C LEU A 151 9.89 -5.81 -10.31
N VAL A 152 10.43 -5.74 -9.10
CA VAL A 152 11.34 -6.73 -8.52
C VAL A 152 10.65 -7.36 -7.33
N ILE A 153 10.58 -8.70 -7.33
CA ILE A 153 10.11 -9.49 -6.19
C ILE A 153 11.33 -10.14 -5.53
N TYR A 154 11.52 -9.88 -4.25
CA TYR A 154 12.64 -10.41 -3.47
C TYR A 154 12.31 -11.78 -2.85
N PRO A 155 13.33 -12.55 -2.41
CA PRO A 155 13.11 -13.86 -1.77
C PRO A 155 12.24 -13.81 -0.50
N ASP A 156 12.20 -12.68 0.19
CA ASP A 156 11.35 -12.41 1.37
C ASP A 156 9.89 -12.04 0.99
N GLN A 157 9.53 -12.20 -0.29
CA GLN A 157 8.23 -11.85 -0.88
C GLN A 157 7.88 -10.36 -0.87
N LEU A 158 8.78 -9.50 -0.42
CA LEU A 158 8.64 -8.06 -0.58
C LEU A 158 8.92 -7.67 -2.03
N GLU A 159 8.39 -6.52 -2.41
CA GLU A 159 8.37 -6.04 -3.77
C GLU A 159 8.96 -4.62 -3.83
N SER A 160 9.58 -4.30 -4.95
CA SER A 160 10.04 -2.95 -5.26
C SER A 160 9.66 -2.60 -6.68
N SER A 161 9.15 -1.39 -6.86
CA SER A 161 8.93 -0.78 -8.18
C SER A 161 10.10 0.14 -8.53
N SER A 162 10.41 0.21 -9.82
CA SER A 162 11.29 1.23 -10.38
C SER A 162 10.60 1.93 -11.54
N LEU A 163 10.86 3.23 -11.71
CA LEU A 163 10.28 4.06 -12.76
C LEU A 163 11.35 4.98 -13.35
N ALA A 164 11.70 4.76 -14.61
CA ALA A 164 12.55 5.68 -15.35
C ALA A 164 11.80 6.99 -15.67
N LEU A 165 12.53 8.10 -15.75
CA LEU A 165 12.09 9.35 -16.32
C LEU A 165 13.09 9.77 -17.40
N ARG A 166 12.61 9.89 -18.63
CA ARG A 166 13.40 10.28 -19.80
C ARG A 166 12.76 11.43 -20.55
N PHE A 167 13.45 12.56 -20.65
CA PHE A 167 12.98 13.71 -21.42
C PHE A 167 14.12 14.58 -21.94
N LEU A 168 13.85 15.34 -22.99
CA LEU A 168 14.77 16.35 -23.51
C LEU A 168 14.68 17.63 -22.67
N LEU A 169 15.79 18.07 -22.08
CA LEU A 169 15.85 19.29 -21.29
C LEU A 169 15.75 20.53 -22.19
N LYS A 170 14.56 21.14 -22.22
CA LYS A 170 14.26 22.32 -23.03
C LYS A 170 14.21 23.59 -22.17
N PRO A 171 14.36 24.79 -22.77
CA PRO A 171 14.31 26.05 -22.02
C PRO A 171 12.96 26.35 -21.35
N ASP A 172 11.86 25.87 -21.92
CA ASP A 172 10.48 26.10 -21.47
C ASP A 172 10.17 25.43 -20.11
N VAL A 173 10.81 24.30 -19.81
CA VAL A 173 10.65 23.60 -18.54
C VAL A 173 11.55 24.17 -17.43
N LEU A 174 12.43 25.14 -17.73
CA LEU A 174 13.28 25.77 -16.72
C LEU A 174 12.53 26.89 -15.98
N HIS A 175 12.49 26.80 -14.66
CA HIS A 175 12.07 27.89 -13.79
C HIS A 175 13.28 28.41 -13.03
N ASN A 176 13.67 29.66 -13.28
CA ASN A 176 14.87 30.27 -12.69
C ASN A 176 16.16 29.43 -12.91
N GLY A 177 16.30 28.83 -14.10
CA GLY A 177 17.47 28.02 -14.47
C GLY A 177 17.52 26.63 -13.87
N LYS A 178 16.45 26.17 -13.20
CA LYS A 178 16.35 24.83 -12.61
C LYS A 178 15.09 24.10 -13.02
N VAL A 179 15.13 22.77 -12.90
CA VAL A 179 13.96 21.89 -12.97
C VAL A 179 13.88 21.11 -11.67
N THR A 180 12.68 21.02 -11.09
CA THR A 180 12.42 20.22 -9.90
C THR A 180 11.76 18.91 -10.31
N LEU A 181 12.39 17.80 -9.97
CA LEU A 181 11.90 16.46 -10.23
C LEU A 181 11.45 15.85 -8.92
N LYS A 182 10.24 15.30 -8.89
CA LYS A 182 9.68 14.65 -7.71
C LYS A 182 9.15 13.28 -8.08
N CYS A 183 9.65 12.25 -7.43
CA CYS A 183 9.09 10.92 -7.52
C CYS A 183 8.24 10.62 -6.28
N VAL A 184 7.03 10.13 -6.50
CA VAL A 184 6.08 9.75 -5.44
C VAL A 184 5.81 8.26 -5.55
N ALA A 185 6.03 7.54 -4.45
CA ALA A 185 5.67 6.14 -4.28
C ALA A 185 4.41 6.02 -3.44
N THR A 186 3.41 5.28 -3.91
CA THR A 186 2.10 5.16 -3.25
C THR A 186 1.71 3.69 -3.05
N ILE A 187 1.25 3.35 -1.84
CA ILE A 187 0.63 2.05 -1.51
C ILE A 187 -0.68 2.36 -0.79
N GLN A 188 -1.80 2.15 -1.47
CA GLN A 188 -3.14 2.50 -0.96
C GLN A 188 -3.19 3.97 -0.46
N HIS A 189 -3.25 4.18 0.87
CA HIS A 189 -3.28 5.52 1.50
C HIS A 189 -1.92 5.99 2.05
N ILE A 190 -0.86 5.20 1.87
CA ILE A 190 0.50 5.49 2.29
C ILE A 190 1.26 6.06 1.09
N TYR A 191 1.97 7.17 1.28
CA TYR A 191 2.84 7.73 0.25
C TYR A 191 4.18 8.17 0.84
N ALA A 192 5.22 8.09 0.02
CA ALA A 192 6.54 8.62 0.29
C ALA A 192 7.07 9.29 -0.98
N GLU A 193 7.88 10.33 -0.84
CA GLU A 193 8.39 11.10 -1.98
C GLU A 193 9.85 11.48 -1.83
N THR A 194 10.50 11.67 -2.97
CA THR A 194 11.87 12.18 -3.04
C THR A 194 11.94 13.24 -4.13
N VAL A 195 12.57 14.36 -3.78
CA VAL A 195 12.69 15.55 -4.64
C VAL A 195 14.15 15.79 -4.99
N LYS A 196 14.42 16.15 -6.24
CA LYS A 196 15.73 16.53 -6.75
C LYS A 196 15.60 17.78 -7.60
N GLU A 197 16.51 18.73 -7.42
CA GLU A 197 16.68 19.84 -8.35
C GLU A 197 17.83 19.53 -9.31
N ILE A 198 17.57 19.66 -10.62
CA ILE A 198 18.62 19.71 -11.64
C ILE A 198 18.79 21.16 -12.10
N ARG A 199 20.05 21.60 -12.23
CA ARG A 199 20.38 22.94 -12.74
C ARG A 199 20.87 22.80 -14.17
N ALA A 200 20.32 23.62 -15.07
CA ALA A 200 20.83 23.69 -16.42
C ALA A 200 22.06 24.61 -16.44
N ALA A 201 23.22 24.09 -16.82
CA ALA A 201 24.35 24.95 -17.15
C ALA A 201 24.01 25.73 -18.43
N GLY A 202 24.12 27.06 -18.37
CA GLY A 202 23.97 27.91 -19.54
C GLY A 202 25.16 27.71 -20.48
N LYS A 203 24.89 27.43 -21.75
CA LYS A 203 25.92 27.44 -22.78
C LYS A 203 26.39 28.89 -22.97
N THR A 204 27.56 29.23 -22.46
CA THR A 204 28.24 30.51 -22.73
C THR A 204 28.63 30.64 -24.19
#